data_AF-A0AA38I4C9-F1
#
_entry.id   AF-A0AA38I4C9-F1
#
_cell.length_a   1.000
_cell.length_b   1.000
_cell.length_c   1.000
_cell.angle_alpha   90.00
_cell.angle_beta   90.00
_cell.angle_gamma   90.00
#
_symmetry.space_group_name_H-M   'P 1'
#
loop_
_entity.id
_entity.type
_entity.pdbx_description
1 polymer ?
#
loop_
_entity_poly.entity_id
_entity_poly.type
_entity_poly.pdbx_seq_one_letter_code
_entity_poly.pdbx_strand_id
1 'polypeptide(L)'
;MMSGFVLSLILFASTEALLVQSSRDYYWRDYDGKTPEDAILGGRDHENKNIYIGQVYIQHKGLVVAQIDQDQRTVYAEMDGVQLIDKNIKILCGPRYRFYWMPSNFTRLHTDLKEKRLVVGGHEDAAKRYFVGRIKCDYGFCIGKVLEQGGDGKSVFYGADRHGEPLKTDSYEVLVNEEIISERGSFGSDRNVLRRIHT
;
A
#
# COMPACT_ATOMS: atom_id res chain seq x y z
N MET A 1 -25.51 -60.10 -29.48
CA MET A 1 -24.19 -59.90 -28.85
C MET A 1 -23.67 -58.53 -29.27
N MET A 2 -23.42 -57.67 -28.28
CA MET A 2 -22.52 -56.49 -28.24
C MET A 2 -22.73 -55.41 -29.33
N SER A 3 -22.75 -54.10 -29.10
CA SER A 3 -22.48 -53.16 -27.99
C SER A 3 -22.86 -51.78 -28.60
N GLY A 4 -23.60 -50.84 -28.02
CA GLY A 4 -23.41 -50.16 -26.74
C GLY A 4 -22.75 -48.77 -26.95
N PHE A 5 -23.42 -47.72 -26.44
CA PHE A 5 -22.92 -46.34 -26.12
C PHE A 5 -22.82 -45.33 -27.30
N VAL A 6 -23.73 -44.37 -27.52
CA VAL A 6 -24.22 -43.18 -26.77
C VAL A 6 -23.18 -42.05 -26.59
N LEU A 7 -23.66 -40.83 -26.90
CA LEU A 7 -23.28 -39.50 -26.38
C LEU A 7 -22.33 -38.61 -27.20
N SER A 8 -22.99 -37.75 -28.00
CA SER A 8 -22.68 -36.34 -28.26
C SER A 8 -21.81 -35.66 -27.18
N LEU A 9 -20.71 -35.03 -27.60
CA LEU A 9 -20.04 -33.99 -26.81
C LEU A 9 -19.71 -32.81 -27.72
N ILE A 10 -20.54 -31.78 -27.59
CA ILE A 10 -20.34 -30.45 -28.14
C ILE A 10 -19.64 -29.60 -27.07
N LEU A 11 -18.56 -28.93 -27.49
CA LEU A 11 -17.98 -27.66 -27.01
C LEU A 11 -17.45 -27.52 -25.57
N PHE A 12 -16.52 -26.56 -25.50
CA PHE A 12 -15.95 -25.88 -24.32
C PHE A 12 -14.70 -26.52 -23.70
N ALA A 13 -13.56 -26.19 -24.31
CA ALA A 13 -12.39 -25.84 -23.52
C ALA A 13 -11.71 -24.62 -24.18
N SER A 14 -12.44 -23.51 -24.27
CA SER A 14 -11.78 -22.21 -24.16
C SER A 14 -11.26 -22.15 -22.73
N THR A 15 -10.05 -22.65 -22.49
CA THR A 15 -9.36 -22.36 -21.24
C THR A 15 -9.08 -20.87 -21.27
N GLU A 16 -9.95 -20.14 -20.58
CA GLU A 16 -9.81 -18.74 -20.29
C GLU A 16 -8.34 -18.49 -19.93
N ALA A 17 -7.72 -17.56 -20.64
CA ALA A 17 -6.62 -16.83 -20.06
C ALA A 17 -7.21 -16.19 -18.79
N LEU A 18 -7.05 -16.88 -17.65
CA LEU A 18 -7.19 -16.28 -16.34
C LEU A 18 -6.09 -15.23 -16.28
N LEU A 19 -6.39 -14.06 -16.84
CA LEU A 19 -5.92 -12.82 -16.26
C LEU A 19 -6.46 -12.86 -14.84
N VAL A 20 -5.67 -13.44 -13.92
CA VAL A 20 -5.69 -13.02 -12.53
C VAL A 20 -5.22 -11.57 -12.57
N GLN A 21 -6.11 -10.70 -13.04
CA GLN A 21 -6.04 -9.30 -12.77
C GLN A 21 -6.38 -9.26 -11.29
N SER A 22 -5.34 -9.45 -10.46
CA SER A 22 -5.39 -9.18 -9.04
C SER A 22 -5.88 -7.75 -8.95
N SER A 23 -7.20 -7.56 -8.80
CA SER A 23 -7.76 -6.27 -8.47
C SER A 23 -7.05 -5.93 -7.17
N ARG A 24 -6.16 -4.93 -7.23
CA ARG A 24 -5.66 -4.38 -5.98
C ARG A 24 -6.92 -3.90 -5.29
N ASP A 25 -7.20 -4.46 -4.13
CA ASP A 25 -8.40 -4.14 -3.36
C ASP A 25 -8.33 -2.76 -2.71
N TYR A 26 -7.49 -1.89 -3.28
CA TYR A 26 -7.22 -0.53 -2.91
C TYR A 26 -7.01 0.29 -4.17
N TYR A 27 -7.32 1.57 -4.10
CA TYR A 27 -7.24 2.46 -5.24
C TYR A 27 -6.84 3.86 -4.81
N TRP A 28 -6.30 4.61 -5.77
CA TRP A 28 -5.96 6.02 -5.60
C TRP A 28 -7.06 6.86 -6.26
N ARG A 29 -7.76 7.67 -5.48
CA ARG A 29 -8.78 8.60 -5.99
C ARG A 29 -8.31 10.04 -5.87
N ASP A 30 -8.81 10.91 -6.73
CA ASP A 30 -8.50 12.34 -6.62
C ASP A 30 -8.95 12.89 -5.27
N TYR A 31 -8.10 13.77 -4.72
CA TYR A 31 -8.32 14.41 -3.44
C TYR A 31 -8.56 15.90 -3.65
N ASP A 32 -9.76 16.35 -3.27
CA ASP A 32 -10.25 17.73 -3.43
C ASP A 32 -10.28 18.49 -2.09
N GLY A 33 -9.58 17.98 -1.07
CA GLY A 33 -9.62 18.46 0.30
C GLY A 33 -10.71 17.85 1.18
N LYS A 34 -11.56 16.95 0.64
CA LYS A 34 -12.52 16.20 1.45
C LYS A 34 -12.05 14.77 1.65
N THR A 35 -11.96 14.36 2.91
CA THR A 35 -11.55 13.00 3.26
C THR A 35 -12.67 12.00 2.94
N PRO A 36 -12.41 10.99 2.10
CA PRO A 36 -13.34 9.87 1.85
C PRO A 36 -13.60 9.00 3.08
N GLU A 37 -14.78 8.40 3.17
CA GLU A 37 -15.11 7.47 4.26
C GLU A 37 -14.23 6.22 4.28
N ASP A 38 -13.80 5.75 3.10
CA ASP A 38 -12.95 4.57 2.93
C ASP A 38 -11.46 4.93 2.80
N ALA A 39 -11.06 6.16 3.12
CA ALA A 39 -9.67 6.56 3.15
C ALA A 39 -8.87 5.75 4.19
N ILE A 40 -7.68 5.31 3.79
CA ILE A 40 -6.78 4.54 4.65
C ILE A 40 -6.02 5.48 5.58
N LEU A 41 -6.06 5.17 6.88
CA LEU A 41 -5.38 5.94 7.91
C LEU A 41 -3.87 5.68 7.88
N GLY A 42 -3.12 6.77 7.72
CA GLY A 42 -1.66 6.81 7.85
C GLY A 42 -1.20 6.70 9.31
N GLY A 43 -1.95 7.32 10.21
CA GLY A 43 -1.65 7.44 11.62
C GLY A 43 -2.37 8.62 12.22
N ARG A 44 -1.79 9.18 13.29
CA ARG A 44 -2.26 10.42 13.91
C ARG A 44 -1.09 11.36 14.18
N ASP A 45 -1.39 12.65 14.17
CA ASP A 45 -0.46 13.68 14.62
C ASP A 45 -0.47 13.83 16.16
N HIS A 46 0.34 14.74 16.68
CA HIS A 46 0.42 15.07 18.11
C HIS A 46 -0.86 15.69 18.68
N GLU A 47 -1.72 16.26 17.83
CA GLU A 47 -3.04 16.78 18.21
C GLU A 47 -4.13 15.69 18.11
N ASN A 48 -3.73 14.44 17.88
CA ASN A 48 -4.62 13.30 17.69
C ASN A 48 -5.56 13.45 16.47
N LYS A 49 -5.19 14.29 15.49
CA LYS A 49 -5.86 14.42 14.19
C LYS A 49 -5.39 13.32 13.27
N ASN A 50 -6.28 12.90 12.37
CA ASN A 50 -5.97 11.83 11.44
C ASN A 50 -4.99 12.31 10.37
N ILE A 51 -4.06 11.43 10.04
CA ILE A 51 -3.16 11.58 8.90
C ILE A 51 -3.56 10.54 7.86
N TYR A 52 -3.61 10.93 6.59
CA TYR A 52 -3.94 10.06 5.47
C TYR A 52 -2.77 9.94 4.49
N ILE A 53 -2.85 8.92 3.65
CA ILE A 53 -1.81 8.58 2.70
C ILE A 53 -2.17 9.18 1.35
N GLY A 54 -1.34 10.11 0.90
CA GLY A 54 -1.43 10.76 -0.39
C GLY A 54 -0.47 10.18 -1.42
N GLN A 55 -0.78 10.43 -2.68
CA GLN A 55 0.12 10.24 -3.82
C GLN A 55 0.02 11.47 -4.71
N VAL A 56 1.16 11.97 -5.18
CA VAL A 56 1.24 13.13 -6.06
C VAL A 56 2.06 12.82 -7.30
N TYR A 57 1.66 13.40 -8.43
CA TYR A 57 2.44 13.36 -9.65
C TYR A 57 3.35 14.58 -9.74
N ILE A 58 4.66 14.35 -9.80
CA ILE A 58 5.66 15.37 -10.05
C ILE A 58 6.10 15.24 -11.51
N GLN A 59 5.87 16.31 -12.27
CA GLN A 59 6.15 16.35 -13.70
C GLN A 59 7.60 15.98 -13.98
N HIS A 60 7.82 15.09 -14.96
CA HIS A 60 9.13 14.56 -15.36
C HIS A 60 9.87 13.73 -14.30
N LYS A 61 9.24 13.39 -13.17
CA LYS A 61 9.85 12.56 -12.12
C LYS A 61 9.05 11.29 -11.82
N GLY A 62 7.73 11.41 -11.71
CA GLY A 62 6.85 10.26 -11.48
C GLY A 62 5.83 10.46 -10.37
N LEU A 63 5.39 9.36 -9.78
CA LEU A 63 4.40 9.34 -8.69
C LEU A 63 5.12 9.12 -7.36
N VAL A 64 4.83 9.95 -6.36
CA VAL A 64 5.46 9.88 -5.04
C VAL A 64 4.43 9.92 -3.93
N VAL A 65 4.73 9.21 -2.83
CA VAL A 65 3.92 9.18 -1.63
C VAL A 65 4.05 10.53 -0.90
N ALA A 66 2.93 11.02 -0.38
CA ALA A 66 2.89 12.22 0.43
C ALA A 66 1.99 12.03 1.66
N GLN A 67 2.20 12.86 2.67
CA GLN A 67 1.31 12.95 3.81
C GLN A 67 0.15 13.91 3.51
N ILE A 68 -1.08 13.48 3.78
CA ILE A 68 -2.26 14.37 3.80
C ILE A 68 -2.67 14.56 5.26
N ASP A 69 -2.49 15.77 5.76
CA ASP A 69 -3.08 16.18 7.03
C ASP A 69 -4.58 16.42 6.84
N GLN A 70 -5.38 16.04 7.84
CA GLN A 70 -6.83 16.23 7.77
C GLN A 70 -7.20 17.69 7.46
N ASP A 71 -8.16 17.86 6.56
CA ASP A 71 -8.69 19.14 6.10
C ASP A 71 -7.67 20.07 5.38
N GLN A 72 -6.46 19.56 5.10
CA GLN A 72 -5.47 20.26 4.27
C GLN A 72 -5.60 19.87 2.80
N ARG A 73 -5.32 20.82 1.91
CA ARG A 73 -5.29 20.62 0.45
C ARG A 73 -3.88 20.63 -0.13
N THR A 74 -2.89 20.87 0.71
CA THR A 74 -1.49 20.93 0.32
C THR A 74 -0.74 19.80 1.00
N VAL A 75 0.27 19.27 0.31
CA VAL A 75 1.12 18.20 0.83
C VAL A 75 2.57 18.52 0.53
N TYR A 76 3.47 18.04 1.38
CA TYR A 76 4.89 18.02 1.11
C TYR A 76 5.28 16.69 0.47
N ALA A 77 6.07 16.74 -0.60
CA ALA A 77 6.56 15.55 -1.28
C ALA A 77 8.07 15.63 -1.47
N GLU A 78 8.77 14.57 -1.10
CA GLU A 78 10.21 14.42 -1.26
C GLU A 78 10.52 13.71 -2.58
N MET A 79 11.11 14.44 -3.53
CA MET A 79 11.63 13.90 -4.79
C MET A 79 12.71 14.83 -5.35
N ASP A 80 13.97 14.51 -5.02
CA ASP A 80 15.15 15.38 -5.18
C ASP A 80 14.98 16.72 -4.43
N GLY A 81 14.55 16.62 -3.17
CA GLY A 81 14.18 17.76 -2.36
C GLY A 81 12.67 17.85 -2.12
N VAL A 82 12.30 18.57 -1.07
CA VAL A 82 10.92 18.70 -0.62
C VAL A 82 10.23 19.83 -1.38
N GLN A 83 9.05 19.55 -1.91
CA GLN A 83 8.21 20.52 -2.62
C GLN A 83 6.82 20.58 -1.99
N LEU A 84 6.28 21.78 -1.85
CA LEU A 84 4.89 22.00 -1.47
C LEU A 84 4.00 21.87 -2.72
N ILE A 85 3.01 20.98 -2.67
CA ILE A 85 2.14 20.65 -3.80
C ILE A 85 0.69 20.85 -3.38
N ASP A 86 -0.10 21.49 -4.24
CA ASP A 86 -1.51 21.82 -4.03
C ASP A 86 -2.45 21.25 -5.12
N LYS A 87 -1.89 20.49 -6.06
CA LYS A 87 -2.60 19.96 -7.24
C LYS A 87 -2.19 18.54 -7.55
N ASN A 88 -3.06 17.83 -8.29
CA ASN A 88 -2.84 16.44 -8.70
C ASN A 88 -2.57 15.49 -7.51
N ILE A 89 -3.21 15.76 -6.37
CA ILE A 89 -3.12 14.94 -5.17
C ILE A 89 -4.19 13.86 -5.26
N LYS A 90 -3.77 12.63 -4.99
CA LYS A 90 -4.64 11.47 -4.81
C LYS A 90 -4.55 10.99 -3.37
N ILE A 91 -5.60 10.35 -2.89
CA ILE A 91 -5.69 9.74 -1.56
C ILE A 91 -5.92 8.23 -1.71
N LEU A 92 -5.26 7.45 -0.85
CA LEU A 92 -5.38 6.00 -0.80
C LEU A 92 -6.68 5.59 -0.12
N CYS A 93 -7.48 4.77 -0.82
CA CYS A 93 -8.76 4.28 -0.36
C CYS A 93 -8.88 2.75 -0.50
N GLY A 94 -9.72 2.15 0.34
CA GLY A 94 -10.04 0.73 0.31
C GLY A 94 -10.62 0.21 1.62
N PRO A 95 -10.86 -1.10 1.73
CA PRO A 95 -11.40 -1.71 2.94
C PRO A 95 -10.35 -1.66 4.06
N ARG A 96 -10.52 -0.72 5.01
CA ARG A 96 -9.56 -0.41 6.09
C ARG A 96 -9.04 -1.64 6.85
N TYR A 97 -9.88 -2.64 7.07
CA TYR A 97 -9.54 -3.86 7.82
C TYR A 97 -8.47 -4.73 7.15
N ARG A 98 -8.12 -4.47 5.88
CA ARG A 98 -7.09 -5.21 5.13
C ARG A 98 -5.71 -4.61 5.27
N PHE A 99 -5.60 -3.44 5.90
CA PHE A 99 -4.36 -2.69 5.98
C PHE A 99 -3.80 -2.74 7.38
N TYR A 100 -2.50 -3.01 7.46
CA TYR A 100 -1.77 -2.89 8.70
C TYR A 100 -0.35 -2.42 8.42
N TRP A 101 0.25 -1.84 9.46
CA TRP A 101 1.62 -1.37 9.43
C TRP A 101 2.53 -2.44 9.97
N MET A 102 3.53 -2.82 9.18
CA MET A 102 4.50 -3.84 9.53
C MET A 102 5.86 -3.17 9.78
N PRO A 103 6.45 -3.32 10.97
CA PRO A 103 7.82 -2.89 11.21
C PRO A 103 8.77 -3.58 10.23
N SER A 104 9.57 -2.79 9.52
CA SER A 104 10.61 -3.28 8.62
C SER A 104 11.87 -2.44 8.83
N ASN A 105 12.92 -2.77 8.09
CA ASN A 105 14.18 -2.03 8.16
C ASN A 105 15.00 -2.27 6.90
N PHE A 106 16.15 -1.61 6.88
CA PHE A 106 17.18 -1.69 5.87
C PHE A 106 17.34 -3.06 5.21
N THR A 107 17.43 -4.15 5.97
CA THR A 107 17.77 -5.47 5.45
C THR A 107 16.57 -6.38 5.24
N ARG A 108 15.34 -5.97 5.58
CA ARG A 108 14.17 -6.88 5.60
C ARG A 108 13.22 -6.72 4.43
N LEU A 109 13.19 -5.55 3.79
CA LEU A 109 12.21 -5.26 2.75
C LEU A 109 12.20 -6.29 1.61
N HIS A 110 13.37 -6.76 1.17
CA HIS A 110 13.47 -7.76 0.10
C HIS A 110 12.82 -9.12 0.45
N THR A 111 12.78 -9.48 1.74
CA THR A 111 12.11 -10.68 2.22
C THR A 111 10.61 -10.41 2.35
N ASP A 112 10.25 -9.26 2.91
CA ASP A 112 8.86 -8.80 3.04
C ASP A 112 8.13 -8.79 1.68
N LEU A 113 8.82 -8.36 0.62
CA LEU A 113 8.29 -8.34 -0.75
C LEU A 113 7.91 -9.72 -1.31
N LYS A 114 8.53 -10.79 -0.82
CA LYS A 114 8.23 -12.17 -1.27
C LYS A 114 7.00 -12.73 -0.58
N GLU A 115 6.76 -12.33 0.65
CA GLU A 115 5.73 -12.93 1.52
C GLU A 115 4.48 -12.06 1.65
N LYS A 116 4.62 -10.75 1.44
CA LYS A 116 3.57 -9.76 1.73
C LYS A 116 3.25 -8.92 0.50
N ARG A 117 1.97 -8.53 0.40
CA ARG A 117 1.48 -7.59 -0.60
C ARG A 117 1.68 -6.15 -0.10
N LEU A 118 2.89 -5.62 -0.24
CA LEU A 118 3.19 -4.23 0.13
C LEU A 118 2.42 -3.25 -0.76
N VAL A 119 1.93 -2.17 -0.17
CA VAL A 119 1.19 -1.12 -0.90
C VAL A 119 2.17 -0.29 -1.72
N VAL A 120 2.03 -0.38 -3.04
CA VAL A 120 2.80 0.44 -3.98
C VAL A 120 2.32 1.89 -3.89
N GLY A 121 3.25 2.76 -3.52
CA GLY A 121 3.04 4.19 -3.32
C GLY A 121 3.34 5.06 -4.53
N GLY A 122 4.09 4.55 -5.52
CA GLY A 122 4.47 5.32 -6.70
C GLY A 122 5.67 4.72 -7.42
N HIS A 123 6.35 5.53 -8.22
CA HIS A 123 7.56 5.14 -8.95
C HIS A 123 8.42 6.35 -9.36
N GLU A 124 9.74 6.11 -9.48
CA GLU A 124 10.72 6.94 -10.19
C GLU A 124 10.99 6.30 -11.54
N ASP A 125 10.65 7.00 -12.62
CA ASP A 125 10.73 6.46 -13.98
C ASP A 125 10.02 5.10 -14.12
N ALA A 126 10.07 4.46 -15.29
CA ALA A 126 9.36 3.20 -15.50
C ALA A 126 9.92 2.00 -14.70
N ALA A 127 11.07 2.16 -14.04
CA ALA A 127 11.85 1.03 -13.52
C ALA A 127 11.79 0.83 -12.00
N LYS A 128 11.59 1.89 -11.20
CA LYS A 128 11.70 1.80 -9.73
C LYS A 128 10.40 2.17 -9.06
N ARG A 129 9.73 1.19 -8.46
CA ARG A 129 8.55 1.43 -7.63
C ARG A 129 8.92 1.79 -6.19
N TYR A 130 8.06 2.56 -5.57
CA TYR A 130 8.13 2.88 -4.15
C TYR A 130 7.01 2.20 -3.38
N PHE A 131 7.23 1.95 -2.10
CA PHE A 131 6.22 1.48 -1.16
C PHE A 131 5.82 2.58 -0.20
N VAL A 132 4.59 2.51 0.29
CA VAL A 132 4.10 3.41 1.34
C VAL A 132 4.76 3.00 2.66
N GLY A 133 5.51 3.93 3.25
CA GLY A 133 6.06 3.77 4.58
C GLY A 133 5.63 4.88 5.52
N ARG A 134 5.88 4.67 6.81
CA ARG A 134 5.78 5.70 7.82
C ARG A 134 6.88 5.58 8.87
N ILE A 135 7.11 6.66 9.58
CA ILE A 135 7.99 6.71 10.74
C ILE A 135 7.31 7.46 11.88
N LYS A 136 7.80 7.25 13.10
CA LYS A 136 7.46 8.11 14.22
C LYS A 136 8.36 9.36 14.19
N CYS A 137 7.73 10.51 14.19
CA CYS A 137 8.34 11.84 14.26
C CYS A 137 7.98 12.51 15.58
N ASP A 138 8.60 13.66 15.86
CA ASP A 138 8.32 14.46 17.06
C ASP A 138 6.84 14.88 17.16
N TYR A 139 6.18 15.08 16.02
CA TYR A 139 4.81 15.57 15.92
C TYR A 139 3.76 14.49 15.57
N GLY A 140 4.09 13.22 15.76
CA GLY A 140 3.21 12.08 15.47
C GLY A 140 3.81 11.13 14.43
N PHE A 141 3.01 10.65 13.48
CA PHE A 141 3.54 9.87 12.36
C PHE A 141 3.87 10.75 11.15
N CYS A 142 4.93 10.40 10.42
CA CYS A 142 5.22 10.97 9.10
C CYS A 142 5.08 9.90 8.02
N ILE A 143 4.37 10.20 6.93
CA ILE A 143 4.19 9.30 5.78
C ILE A 143 5.20 9.63 4.67
N GLY A 144 5.72 8.61 4.01
CA GLY A 144 6.70 8.79 2.94
C GLY A 144 6.89 7.55 2.08
N LYS A 145 7.89 7.62 1.20
CA LYS A 145 8.27 6.54 0.29
C LYS A 145 9.34 5.66 0.91
N VAL A 146 9.26 4.37 0.65
CA VAL A 146 10.32 3.40 0.91
C VAL A 146 10.79 2.83 -0.42
N LEU A 147 12.09 2.86 -0.65
CA LEU A 147 12.72 2.27 -1.83
C LEU A 147 13.82 1.30 -1.47
N GLU A 148 13.96 0.26 -2.27
CA GLU A 148 15.15 -0.58 -2.28
C GLU A 148 16.32 0.21 -2.89
N GLN A 149 17.44 0.25 -2.17
CA GLN A 149 18.70 0.83 -2.58
C GLN A 149 19.53 -0.25 -3.26
N GLY A 150 19.69 -0.15 -4.59
CA GLY A 150 20.50 -1.11 -5.34
C GLY A 150 19.91 -2.53 -5.36
N GLY A 151 20.75 -3.52 -5.66
CA GLY A 151 20.36 -4.93 -5.75
C GLY A 151 20.70 -5.77 -4.51
N ASP A 152 21.20 -5.16 -3.43
CA ASP A 152 21.64 -5.85 -2.22
C ASP A 152 20.56 -5.93 -1.12
N GLY A 153 19.30 -5.64 -1.48
CA GLY A 153 18.13 -5.78 -0.60
C GLY A 153 18.09 -4.75 0.52
N LYS A 154 18.91 -3.70 0.43
CA LYS A 154 18.91 -2.54 1.33
C LYS A 154 17.74 -1.63 1.02
N SER A 155 17.22 -0.91 2.00
CA SER A 155 16.03 -0.09 1.80
C SER A 155 15.93 1.08 2.75
N VAL A 156 15.44 2.21 2.27
CA VAL A 156 15.47 3.48 3.00
C VAL A 156 14.14 4.21 2.86
N PHE A 157 13.66 4.76 3.96
CA PHE A 157 12.53 5.67 4.01
C PHE A 157 12.97 7.09 3.66
N TYR A 158 12.17 7.77 2.85
CA TYR A 158 12.27 9.19 2.53
C TYR A 158 10.90 9.84 2.65
N GLY A 159 10.86 11.03 3.23
CA GLY A 159 9.63 11.81 3.36
C GLY A 159 9.91 13.24 3.71
N ALA A 160 8.87 13.94 4.13
CA ALA A 160 8.96 15.27 4.70
C ALA A 160 8.12 15.32 5.98
N ASP A 161 8.52 16.13 6.93
CA ASP A 161 7.66 16.45 8.06
C ASP A 161 6.56 17.47 7.66
N ARG A 162 5.74 17.86 8.64
CA ARG A 162 4.65 18.83 8.43
C ARG A 162 5.11 20.26 8.12
N HIS A 163 6.40 20.55 8.27
CA HIS A 163 7.01 21.85 7.98
C HIS A 163 7.78 21.84 6.64
N GLY A 164 7.88 20.68 6.00
CA GLY A 164 8.62 20.50 4.75
C GLY A 164 10.09 20.17 4.96
N GLU A 165 10.51 19.81 6.18
CA GLU A 165 11.88 19.37 6.42
C GLU A 165 12.07 17.93 5.94
N PRO A 166 13.17 17.62 5.21
CA PRO A 166 13.41 16.30 4.65
C PRO A 166 13.69 15.27 5.75
N LEU A 167 13.07 14.10 5.61
CA LEU A 167 13.24 12.97 6.52
C LEU A 167 13.89 11.80 5.79
N LYS A 168 14.85 11.14 6.43
CA LYS A 168 15.52 9.94 5.92
C LYS A 168 15.90 9.00 7.05
N THR A 169 15.55 7.72 6.93
CA THR A 169 15.93 6.71 7.92
C THR A 169 15.90 5.30 7.33
N ASP A 170 16.58 4.36 7.99
CA ASP A 170 16.65 2.95 7.64
C ASP A 170 15.74 2.06 8.53
N SER A 171 15.01 2.67 9.46
CA SER A 171 14.02 2.04 10.35
C SER A 171 12.66 2.71 10.18
N TYR A 172 11.66 1.91 9.80
CA TYR A 172 10.34 2.41 9.39
C TYR A 172 9.30 1.29 9.45
N GLU A 173 8.03 1.65 9.31
CA GLU A 173 6.95 0.69 9.05
C GLU A 173 6.54 0.78 7.59
N VAL A 174 6.21 -0.36 6.98
CA VAL A 174 5.64 -0.43 5.62
C VAL A 174 4.18 -0.82 5.67
N LEU A 175 3.40 -0.27 4.76
CA LEU A 175 1.98 -0.58 4.65
C LEU A 175 1.77 -1.87 3.86
N VAL A 176 1.05 -2.81 4.46
CA VAL A 176 0.69 -4.09 3.84
C VAL A 176 -0.81 -4.11 3.56
N ASN A 177 -1.21 -4.69 2.42
CA ASN A 177 -2.60 -4.99 2.10
C ASN A 177 -2.82 -6.51 2.07
N GLU A 178 -3.44 -7.07 3.11
CA GLU A 178 -3.71 -8.50 3.20
C GLU A 178 -4.82 -8.96 2.25
N GLU A 179 -4.64 -10.15 1.68
CA GLU A 179 -5.77 -10.91 1.14
C GLU A 179 -6.51 -11.61 2.28
N ILE A 180 -7.81 -11.34 2.39
CA ILE A 180 -8.65 -12.26 3.13
C ILE A 180 -8.85 -13.47 2.23
N ILE A 181 -8.09 -14.53 2.52
CA ILE A 181 -8.41 -15.86 1.98
C ILE A 181 -9.74 -16.25 2.64
N SER A 182 -10.84 -16.05 1.94
CA SER A 182 -12.10 -16.65 2.37
C SER A 182 -11.90 -18.16 2.28
N GLU A 183 -11.90 -18.86 3.41
CA GLU A 183 -11.91 -20.32 3.46
C GLU A 183 -13.22 -20.84 2.84
N ARG A 184 -13.29 -20.87 1.52
CA ARG A 184 -14.26 -21.68 0.80
C ARG A 184 -13.59 -23.02 0.50
N GLY A 185 -13.77 -23.97 1.42
CA GLY A 185 -13.56 -25.39 1.13
C GLY A 185 -12.42 -26.09 1.86
N SER A 186 -12.40 -26.06 3.20
CA SER A 186 -11.72 -27.10 3.98
C SER A 186 -12.52 -27.35 5.25
N PHE A 187 -13.53 -28.22 5.13
CA PHE A 187 -14.13 -28.88 6.29
C PHE A 187 -13.09 -29.89 6.81
N GLY A 188 -12.17 -29.40 7.64
CA GLY A 188 -11.17 -30.18 8.34
C GLY A 188 -11.12 -29.67 9.77
N SER A 189 -11.72 -30.45 10.67
CA SER A 189 -11.79 -30.18 12.10
C SER A 189 -10.43 -29.81 12.68
N ASP A 190 -10.26 -28.57 13.12
CA ASP A 190 -9.52 -28.31 14.36
C ASP A 190 -9.97 -27.02 15.03
N ARG A 191 -10.49 -27.19 16.24
CA ARG A 191 -10.84 -26.10 17.16
C ARG A 191 -9.53 -25.58 17.72
N ASN A 192 -9.18 -24.32 17.43
CA ASN A 192 -8.54 -23.37 18.35
C ASN A 192 -8.03 -22.13 17.59
N VAL A 193 -8.92 -21.21 17.24
CA VAL A 193 -8.50 -19.82 16.92
C VAL A 193 -9.53 -18.85 17.48
N LEU A 194 -9.34 -18.43 18.72
CA LEU A 194 -9.80 -17.14 19.22
C LEU A 194 -8.86 -16.71 20.34
N ARG A 195 -7.92 -15.81 20.02
CA ARG A 195 -7.41 -14.74 20.90
C ARG A 195 -6.23 -14.03 20.23
N ARG A 196 -6.51 -12.85 19.67
CA ARG A 196 -5.71 -11.63 19.86
C ARG A 196 -6.36 -10.48 19.09
N ILE A 197 -7.32 -9.84 19.75
CA ILE A 197 -7.62 -8.43 19.55
C ILE A 197 -7.64 -7.83 20.97
N HIS A 198 -6.96 -6.68 21.11
CA HIS A 198 -6.67 -5.91 22.33
C HIS A 198 -5.42 -6.32 23.12
N THR A 199 -4.30 -5.66 22.79
CA THR A 199 -3.63 -4.73 23.72
C THR A 199 -3.05 -3.56 22.93
#